data_AF-A0A433HRZ5-F1
#
_entry.id   AF-A0A433HRZ5-F1
#
_cell.length_a   1.000
_cell.length_b   1.000
_cell.length_c   1.000
_cell.angle_alpha   90.00
_cell.angle_beta   90.00
_cell.angle_gamma   90.00
#
_symmetry.space_group_name_H-M   'P 1'
#
loop_
_entity.id
_entity.type
_entity.pdbx_description
1 polymer ?
#
loop_
_entity_poly.entity_id
_entity_poly.type
_entity_poly.pdbx_seq_one_letter_code
_entity_poly.pdbx_strand_id
1 'polypeptide(L)' 'MYACFPPSFAHFCDELNVVKHINDRVSWDSNRAEMSPGQAIKALVINLFVKREPLYRVNEFCKRGDFQFI' A
#
# COMPACT_ATOMS: atom_id res chain seq x y z
N MET A 1 -0.93 -7.30 11.90
CA MET A 1 0.33 -6.58 11.62
C MET A 1 -0.02 -5.40 10.72
N TYR A 2 -0.33 -4.23 11.28
CA TYR A 2 -0.89 -3.06 10.56
C TYR A 2 -0.25 -1.72 11.04
N ALA A 3 1.05 -1.70 11.26
CA ALA A 3 1.71 -0.59 11.98
C ALA A 3 2.17 0.61 11.10
N CYS A 4 1.64 0.81 9.89
CA CYS A 4 2.23 1.73 8.89
C CYS A 4 1.36 2.90 8.42
N PHE A 5 0.11 3.02 8.87
CA PHE A 5 -0.82 3.99 8.28
C PHE A 5 -1.69 4.63 9.36
N PRO A 6 -2.15 5.89 9.19
CA PRO A 6 -3.22 6.40 10.03
C PRO A 6 -4.37 5.39 9.96
N PRO A 7 -4.84 4.89 11.11
CA PRO A 7 -5.68 3.70 11.14
C PRO A 7 -6.91 3.84 10.25
N SER A 8 -7.44 5.05 10.05
CA SER A 8 -8.64 5.30 9.26
C SER A 8 -8.57 4.83 7.81
N PHE A 9 -7.60 5.28 7.00
CA PHE A 9 -7.60 4.99 5.56
C PHE A 9 -7.12 3.58 5.22
N ALA A 10 -6.11 3.07 5.92
CA ALA A 10 -5.68 1.69 5.70
C ALA A 10 -6.76 0.69 6.13
N HIS A 11 -7.43 0.95 7.25
CA HIS A 11 -8.58 0.16 7.69
C HIS A 11 -9.71 0.25 6.68
N PHE A 12 -10.00 1.43 6.13
CA PHE A 12 -11.02 1.59 5.08
C PHE A 12 -10.69 0.77 3.83
N CYS A 13 -9.43 0.77 3.37
CA CYS A 13 -9.00 -0.09 2.26
C CYS A 13 -9.09 -1.60 2.59
N ASP A 14 -8.91 -1.97 3.86
CA ASP A 14 -9.06 -3.35 4.32
C ASP A 14 -10.53 -3.78 4.40
N GLU A 15 -11.42 -2.95 4.94
CA GLU A 15 -12.87 -3.19 4.97
C GLU A 15 -13.42 -3.37 3.55
N LEU A 16 -12.98 -2.52 2.62
CA LEU A 16 -13.36 -2.61 1.21
C LEU A 16 -12.70 -3.77 0.45
N ASN A 17 -11.83 -4.55 1.09
CA ASN A 17 -11.12 -5.67 0.47
C ASN A 17 -10.37 -5.28 -0.82
N VAL A 18 -9.83 -4.05 -0.87
CA VAL A 18 -9.24 -3.46 -2.08
C VAL A 18 -8.12 -4.34 -2.65
N VAL A 19 -7.25 -4.87 -1.77
CA VAL A 19 -6.14 -5.73 -2.16
C VAL A 19 -6.65 -6.96 -2.91
N LYS A 20 -7.61 -7.68 -2.32
CA LYS A 20 -8.21 -8.87 -2.93
C LYS A 20 -8.87 -8.54 -4.27
N HIS A 21 -9.66 -7.47 -4.31
CA HIS A 21 -10.38 -7.07 -5.51
C HIS A 21 -9.45 -6.75 -6.68
N ILE A 22 -8.33 -6.08 -6.42
CA ILE A 22 -7.34 -5.77 -7.45
C ILE A 22 -6.61 -7.03 -7.86
N ASN A 23 -6.23 -7.84 -6.88
CA ASN A 23 -5.51 -9.06 -7.11
C ASN A 23 -6.30 -10.03 -8.01
N ASP A 24 -7.60 -10.17 -7.79
CA ASP A 24 -8.46 -11.04 -8.59
C ASP A 24 -8.65 -10.54 -10.04
N ARG A 25 -8.26 -9.30 -10.35
CA ARG A 25 -8.46 -8.66 -11.67
C ARG A 25 -7.19 -8.51 -12.49
N VAL A 26 -6.01 -8.72 -11.88
CA VAL A 26 -4.73 -8.48 -12.53
C VAL A 26 -3.89 -9.74 -12.46
N SER A 27 -3.45 -10.24 -13.60
CA SER A 27 -2.46 -11.31 -13.66
C SER A 27 -1.10 -10.77 -13.22
N TRP A 28 -0.44 -11.41 -12.25
CA TRP A 28 0.95 -11.13 -11.91
C TRP A 28 1.69 -12.42 -11.52
N ASP A 29 3.02 -12.38 -11.58
CA ASP A 29 3.88 -13.48 -11.14
C ASP A 29 4.29 -13.25 -9.68
N SER A 30 3.74 -14.05 -8.76
CA SER A 30 4.02 -13.95 -7.34
C SER A 30 5.48 -14.26 -6.97
N ASN A 31 6.21 -14.98 -7.83
CA ASN A 31 7.62 -15.32 -7.58
C ASN A 31 8.58 -14.20 -7.99
N ARG A 32 8.12 -13.26 -8.82
CA ARG A 32 8.92 -12.13 -9.32
C ARG A 32 8.56 -10.80 -8.67
N ALA A 33 7.51 -10.75 -7.86
CA ALA A 33 7.00 -9.53 -7.26
C ALA A 33 7.29 -9.47 -5.76
N GLU A 34 7.96 -8.41 -5.29
CA GLU A 34 8.15 -8.14 -3.85
C GLU A 34 6.82 -7.86 -3.12
N MET A 35 5.78 -7.46 -3.86
CA MET A 35 4.44 -7.17 -3.34
C MET A 35 3.36 -7.48 -4.37
N SER A 36 2.15 -7.81 -3.92
CA SER A 36 1.01 -7.96 -4.84
C SER A 36 0.58 -6.62 -5.44
N PRO A 37 0.01 -6.59 -6.65
CA PRO A 37 -0.56 -5.38 -7.26
C PRO A 37 -1.57 -4.67 -6.36
N GLY A 38 -2.40 -5.43 -5.64
CA GLY A 38 -3.34 -4.88 -4.68
C GLY A 38 -2.66 -4.16 -3.52
N GLN A 39 -1.55 -4.70 -3.01
CA GLN A 39 -0.76 -4.03 -1.97
C GLN A 39 -0.06 -2.77 -2.51
N ALA A 40 0.44 -2.81 -3.74
CA ALA A 40 1.05 -1.66 -4.39
C ALA A 40 0.04 -0.52 -4.56
N ILE A 41 -1.16 -0.82 -5.05
CA ILE A 41 -2.23 0.17 -5.22
C ILE A 41 -2.73 0.67 -3.86
N LYS A 42 -2.89 -0.18 -2.85
CA LYS A 42 -3.23 0.26 -1.49
C LYS A 42 -2.19 1.27 -0.97
N ALA A 43 -0.90 0.98 -1.13
CA ALA A 43 0.17 1.89 -0.73
C ALA A 43 0.14 3.21 -1.52
N LEU A 44 -0.13 3.17 -2.83
CA LEU A 44 -0.28 4.35 -3.67
C LEU A 44 -1.44 5.24 -3.21
N VAL A 45 -2.61 4.65 -2.97
CA VAL A 45 -3.79 5.35 -2.48
C VAL A 45 -3.48 6.03 -1.15
N ILE A 46 -2.95 5.29 -0.18
CA ILE A 46 -2.64 5.86 1.12
C ILE A 46 -1.57 6.96 1.02
N ASN A 47 -0.53 6.76 0.20
CA ASN A 47 0.51 7.77 0.00
C ASN A 47 -0.06 9.07 -0.59
N LEU A 48 -0.97 8.97 -1.57
CA LEU A 48 -1.65 10.10 -2.18
C LEU A 48 -2.46 10.90 -1.15
N PHE A 49 -3.20 10.21 -0.27
CA PHE A 49 -4.09 10.83 0.71
C PHE A 49 -3.40 11.33 1.99
N VAL A 50 -2.32 10.67 2.44
CA VAL A 50 -1.69 10.95 3.74
C VAL A 50 -0.49 11.89 3.62
N LYS A 51 0.37 11.71 2.61
CA LYS A 51 1.64 12.45 2.52
C LYS A 51 1.73 13.42 1.34
N ARG A 52 0.88 13.28 0.31
CA ARG A 52 0.97 14.05 -0.96
C ARG A 52 2.37 14.02 -1.60
N GLU A 53 3.18 13.01 -1.28
CA GLU A 53 4.53 12.84 -1.81
C GLU A 53 4.46 12.31 -3.25
N PRO A 54 5.37 12.74 -4.14
CA PRO A 54 5.32 12.37 -5.54
C PRO A 54 5.53 10.87 -5.75
N LEU A 55 4.70 10.28 -6.62
CA LEU A 55 4.51 8.84 -6.78
C LEU A 55 5.76 8.05 -7.21
N TYR A 56 6.79 8.71 -7.74
CA TYR A 56 8.04 8.06 -8.14
C TYR A 56 8.89 7.58 -6.94
N ARG A 57 8.59 8.03 -5.71
CA ARG A 57 9.28 7.61 -4.48
C ARG A 57 8.52 6.56 -3.66
N VAL A 58 7.40 6.06 -4.17
CA VAL A 58 6.53 5.11 -3.41
C VAL A 58 7.27 3.82 -3.05
N ASN A 59 8.15 3.35 -3.95
CA ASN A 59 8.97 2.17 -3.69
C ASN A 59 9.98 2.40 -2.56
N GLU A 60 10.53 3.61 -2.45
CA GLU A 60 11.41 3.99 -1.34
C GLU A 60 10.63 4.11 -0.04
N PHE A 61 9.43 4.68 -0.03
CA PHE A 61 8.60 4.76 1.17
C PHE A 61 8.25 3.37 1.74
N CYS A 62 7.88 2.43 0.88
CA CYS A 62 7.63 1.05 1.30
C CYS A 62 8.90 0.34 1.81
N LYS A 63 10.07 0.64 1.24
CA LYS A 63 11.35 0.02 1.64
C LYS A 63 11.98 0.64 2.89
N ARG A 64 11.77 1.94 3.12
CA ARG A 64 12.53 2.70 4.12
C ARG A 64 12.04 2.48 5.55
N GLY A 65 10.83 1.95 5.74
CA GLY A 65 10.32 1.61 7.09
C GLY A 65 10.53 2.75 8.10
N ASP A 66 10.43 4.01 7.67
CA ASP A 66 10.64 5.17 8.54
C ASP A 66 9.40 5.34 9.42
N PHE A 67 9.33 4.46 10.43
CA PHE A 67 8.42 4.49 11.56
C PHE A 67 9.04 5.39 12.63
N GLN A 68 8.77 6.69 12.58
CA GLN A 68 8.90 7.52 13.78
C GLN A 68 7.54 7.61 14.45
N PHE A 69 7.48 7.00 15.63
CA PHE A 69 6.44 7.16 16.62
C PHE A 69 6.34 8.64 16.99
N ILE A 70 5.18 9.24 16.73
CA ILE A 70 4.64 10.32 17.56
C ILE A 70 3.48 9.70 18.32
#